data_AF-S8DGJ2-F1
#
_entry.id   AF-S8DGJ2-F1
#
_cell.length_a   1.000
_cell.length_b   1.000
_cell.length_c   1.000
_cell.angle_alpha   90.00
_cell.angle_beta   90.00
_cell.angle_gamma   90.00
#
_symmetry.space_group_name_H-M   'P 1'
#
loop_
_entity.id
_entity.type
_entity.pdbx_description
1 polymer ?
#
loop_
_entity_poly.entity_id
_entity_poly.type
_entity_poly.pdbx_seq_one_letter_code
_entity_poly.pdbx_strand_id
1 'polypeptide(L)'
;EIRVEGLEYQDFVDNLRGGRRFTASDVLTFDSEVDRVYLDCRRPVLIVDHDRKRTCVVKKIGLPDIAVWNPWDGTRDYNKMVCVDASAVEEEIRLQNREEWTGEVKL
;
A
#
# COMPACT_ATOMS: atom_id res chain seq x y z
N GLU A 1 -10.83 -10.96 -10.12
CA GLU A 1 -9.59 -10.14 -10.17
C GLU A 1 -9.59 -9.13 -9.02
N ILE A 2 -8.44 -8.94 -8.37
CA ILE A 2 -8.21 -7.89 -7.35
C ILE A 2 -7.34 -6.78 -7.96
N ARG A 3 -7.75 -5.53 -7.76
CA ARG A 3 -6.98 -4.33 -8.17
C ARG A 3 -6.78 -3.38 -7.00
N VAL A 4 -5.63 -2.73 -6.96
CA VAL A 4 -5.35 -1.61 -6.05
C VAL A 4 -5.18 -0.35 -6.89
N GLU A 5 -6.17 0.55 -6.79
CA GLU A 5 -6.25 1.80 -7.54
C GLU A 5 -5.88 3.01 -6.66
N GLY A 6 -5.42 4.09 -7.29
CA GLY A 6 -4.94 5.30 -6.61
C GLY A 6 -3.44 5.31 -6.34
N LEU A 7 -2.71 4.31 -6.87
CA LEU A 7 -1.26 4.14 -6.75
C LEU A 7 -0.54 4.23 -8.11
N GLU A 8 -1.29 4.34 -9.20
CA GLU A 8 -0.75 4.58 -10.53
C GLU A 8 0.08 5.87 -10.57
N TYR A 9 1.19 5.84 -11.31
CA TYR A 9 2.13 6.96 -11.46
C TYR A 9 2.86 7.38 -10.18
N GLN A 10 2.69 6.64 -9.08
CA GLN A 10 3.38 6.90 -7.82
C GLN A 10 4.74 6.20 -7.78
N ASP A 11 5.72 6.85 -7.16
CA ASP A 11 6.98 6.21 -6.83
C ASP A 11 6.79 5.16 -5.74
N PHE A 12 7.51 4.04 -5.85
CA PHE A 12 7.53 3.00 -4.84
C PHE A 12 8.92 2.39 -4.64
N VAL A 13 9.15 1.89 -3.44
CA VAL A 13 10.27 1.01 -3.09
C VAL A 13 9.81 -0.43 -3.23
N ASP A 14 10.58 -1.25 -3.95
CA ASP A 14 10.32 -2.69 -4.13
C ASP A 14 11.26 -3.50 -3.25
N ASN A 15 10.71 -4.11 -2.20
CA ASN A 15 11.47 -4.90 -1.24
C ASN A 15 12.00 -6.20 -1.86
N LEU A 16 11.30 -6.77 -2.84
CA LEU A 16 11.75 -7.96 -3.58
C LEU A 16 12.93 -7.65 -4.51
N ARG A 17 13.15 -6.38 -4.84
CA ARG A 17 14.27 -5.91 -5.67
C ARG A 17 15.35 -5.20 -4.85
N GLY A 18 15.48 -5.55 -3.58
CA GLY A 18 16.52 -5.02 -2.69
C GLY A 18 16.29 -3.57 -2.29
N GLY A 19 15.02 -3.16 -2.13
CA GLY A 19 14.67 -1.80 -1.69
C GLY A 19 14.93 -0.74 -2.77
N ARG A 20 14.92 -1.12 -4.05
CA ARG A 20 15.14 -0.17 -5.14
C ARG A 20 13.87 0.62 -5.44
N ARG A 21 14.05 1.88 -5.84
CA ARG A 21 12.95 2.78 -6.22
C ARG A 21 12.58 2.63 -7.69
N PHE A 22 11.28 2.65 -7.94
CA PHE A 22 10.64 2.58 -9.26
C PHE A 22 9.45 3.54 -9.29
N THR A 23 8.87 3.75 -10.47
CA THR A 23 7.63 4.50 -10.65
C THR A 23 6.59 3.57 -11.25
N ALA A 24 5.39 3.52 -10.66
CA ALA A 24 4.30 2.69 -11.14
C ALA A 24 3.76 3.22 -12.47
N SER A 25 3.56 2.34 -13.45
CA SER A 25 3.07 2.73 -14.78
C SER A 25 1.55 2.64 -14.92
N ASP A 26 0.91 1.77 -14.14
CA ASP A 26 -0.51 1.43 -14.26
C ASP A 26 -1.06 1.00 -12.89
N VAL A 27 -2.37 0.71 -12.84
CA VAL A 27 -3.07 0.13 -11.70
C VAL A 27 -2.42 -1.18 -11.26
N LEU A 28 -2.30 -1.38 -9.95
CA LEU A 28 -1.68 -2.58 -9.41
C LEU A 28 -2.64 -3.78 -9.49
N THR A 29 -2.22 -4.79 -10.24
CA THR A 29 -2.78 -6.15 -10.27
C THR A 29 -1.79 -7.16 -9.70
N PHE A 30 -2.27 -8.36 -9.38
CA PHE A 30 -1.44 -9.43 -8.78
C PHE A 30 -1.33 -10.63 -9.73
N ASP A 31 -0.16 -10.79 -10.34
CA ASP A 31 0.25 -11.96 -11.12
C ASP A 31 1.52 -12.64 -10.56
N SER A 32 2.11 -12.05 -9.51
CA SER A 32 3.25 -12.56 -8.75
C SER A 32 3.21 -12.05 -7.30
N GLU A 33 4.22 -12.43 -6.52
CA GLU A 33 4.48 -11.83 -5.22
C GLU A 33 4.65 -10.32 -5.35
N VAL A 34 4.11 -9.58 -4.38
CA VAL A 34 4.22 -8.13 -4.26
C VAL A 34 4.62 -7.78 -2.83
N ASP A 35 5.69 -6.99 -2.70
CA ASP A 35 6.11 -6.35 -1.45
C ASP A 35 6.66 -4.96 -1.79
N ARG A 36 5.78 -3.96 -1.76
CA ARG A 36 6.06 -2.61 -2.25
C ARG A 36 5.60 -1.55 -1.27
N VAL A 37 6.35 -0.47 -1.14
CA VAL A 37 5.96 0.73 -0.39
C VAL A 37 5.84 1.90 -1.36
N TYR A 38 4.62 2.35 -1.61
CA TYR A 38 4.30 3.51 -2.42
C TYR A 38 4.41 4.78 -1.58
N LEU A 39 5.09 5.80 -2.13
CA LEU A 39 5.58 6.95 -1.37
C LEU A 39 4.70 8.19 -1.60
N ASP A 40 4.53 9.07 -0.61
CA ASP A 40 3.73 10.32 -0.70
C ASP A 40 2.35 10.14 -1.37
N CYS A 41 1.65 9.07 -1.01
CA CYS A 41 0.34 8.70 -1.55
C CYS A 41 -0.77 9.55 -0.94
N ARG A 42 -1.01 10.77 -1.41
CA ARG A 42 -1.99 11.69 -0.76
C ARG A 42 -3.46 11.31 -0.97
N ARG A 43 -3.75 10.49 -1.98
CA ARG A 43 -5.12 10.12 -2.36
C ARG A 43 -5.58 8.87 -1.61
N PRO A 44 -6.89 8.70 -1.39
CA PRO A 44 -7.43 7.42 -0.95
C PRO A 44 -7.05 6.29 -1.91
N VAL A 45 -6.80 5.10 -1.36
CA VAL A 45 -6.52 3.89 -2.13
C VAL A 45 -7.77 3.03 -2.18
N LEU A 46 -8.07 2.47 -3.35
CA LEU A 46 -9.25 1.62 -3.52
C LEU A 46 -8.81 0.18 -3.78
N ILE A 47 -9.36 -0.75 -3.00
CA ILE A 47 -9.19 -2.18 -3.22
C ILE A 47 -10.45 -2.68 -3.89
N VAL A 48 -10.37 -2.96 -5.19
CA VAL A 48 -11.50 -3.41 -6.00
C VAL A 48 -11.44 -4.92 -6.13
N ASP A 49 -12.48 -5.59 -5.63
CA ASP A 49 -12.68 -7.03 -5.74
C ASP A 49 -13.81 -7.28 -6.75
N HIS A 50 -13.42 -7.47 -8.01
CA HIS A 50 -14.38 -7.62 -9.11
C HIS A 50 -15.23 -8.88 -8.95
N ASP A 51 -14.65 -9.97 -8.43
CA ASP A 51 -15.34 -11.26 -8.31
C ASP A 51 -16.45 -11.18 -7.26
N ARG A 52 -16.19 -10.47 -6.15
CA ARG A 52 -17.18 -10.25 -5.09
C ARG A 52 -17.98 -8.96 -5.23
N LYS A 53 -17.77 -8.18 -6.29
CA LYS A 53 -18.45 -6.91 -6.58
C LYS A 53 -18.43 -5.94 -5.40
N ARG A 54 -17.27 -5.78 -4.76
CA ARG A 54 -17.10 -4.89 -3.61
C ARG A 54 -15.84 -4.06 -3.76
N THR A 55 -15.85 -2.90 -3.12
CA THR A 55 -14.72 -1.99 -3.05
C THR A 55 -14.48 -1.60 -1.60
N CYS A 56 -13.25 -1.71 -1.13
CA CYS A 56 -12.81 -1.16 0.15
C CYS A 56 -12.03 0.13 -0.11
N VAL A 57 -12.26 1.17 0.68
CA VAL A 57 -11.65 2.49 0.46
C VAL A 57 -10.76 2.82 1.65
N VAL A 58 -9.46 2.77 1.45
CA VAL A 58 -8.46 3.10 2.47
C VAL A 58 -8.26 4.62 2.47
N LYS A 59 -8.73 5.28 3.53
CA LYS A 59 -8.47 6.70 3.80
C LYS A 59 -7.50 6.82 4.96
N LYS A 60 -6.54 7.74 4.87
CA LYS A 60 -5.50 7.92 5.87
C LYS A 60 -5.22 9.38 6.19
N ILE A 61 -4.85 9.65 7.44
CA ILE A 61 -4.38 10.94 7.95
C ILE A 61 -3.08 10.70 8.71
N GLY A 62 -2.10 11.60 8.55
CA GLY A 62 -0.81 11.53 9.25
C GLY A 62 0.17 10.46 8.72
N LEU A 63 -0.30 9.58 7.83
CA LEU A 63 0.47 8.50 7.22
C LEU A 63 0.67 8.82 5.73
N PRO A 64 1.87 9.18 5.25
CA PRO A 64 2.09 9.59 3.86
C PRO A 64 2.12 8.41 2.88
N ASP A 65 2.56 7.24 3.30
CA ASP A 65 2.91 6.12 2.42
C ASP A 65 1.83 5.02 2.45
N ILE A 66 1.93 4.09 1.50
CA ILE A 66 1.09 2.89 1.41
C ILE A 66 1.97 1.67 1.15
N ALA A 67 1.99 0.73 2.09
CA ALA A 67 2.58 -0.58 1.84
C ALA A 67 1.53 -1.53 1.23
N VAL A 68 1.91 -2.25 0.18
CA VAL A 68 1.08 -3.30 -0.41
C VAL A 68 1.85 -4.61 -0.38
N TRP A 69 1.22 -5.64 0.17
CA TRP A 69 1.82 -6.96 0.27
C TRP A 69 0.85 -8.09 -0.09
N ASN A 70 1.34 -9.02 -0.90
CA ASN A 70 0.74 -10.33 -1.13
C ASN A 70 1.88 -11.35 -1.35
N PRO A 71 1.97 -12.42 -0.53
CA PRO A 71 3.07 -13.38 -0.60
C PRO A 71 3.00 -14.31 -1.81
N TRP A 72 1.93 -14.24 -2.60
CA TRP A 72 1.62 -15.23 -3.63
C TRP A 72 1.64 -16.67 -3.07
N ASP A 73 2.11 -17.64 -3.84
CA ASP A 73 2.14 -19.06 -3.50
C ASP A 73 2.96 -19.44 -2.25
N GLY A 74 3.58 -18.48 -1.55
CA GLY A 74 4.27 -18.68 -0.29
C GLY A 74 3.38 -19.05 0.91
N THR A 75 2.04 -18.95 0.83
CA THR A 75 1.13 -19.34 1.92
C THR A 75 -0.15 -20.02 1.40
N ARG A 76 -0.88 -20.78 2.23
CA ARG A 76 -2.08 -21.53 1.79
C ARG A 76 -3.28 -20.64 1.42
N ASP A 77 -3.32 -19.39 1.87
CA ASP A 77 -4.47 -18.50 1.76
C ASP A 77 -4.16 -17.15 1.08
N TYR A 78 -3.03 -17.04 0.38
CA TYR A 78 -2.63 -15.81 -0.33
C TYR A 78 -3.69 -15.27 -1.30
N ASN A 79 -4.47 -16.18 -1.90
CA ASN A 79 -5.50 -15.85 -2.88
C ASN A 79 -6.81 -15.31 -2.26
N LYS A 80 -6.85 -15.19 -0.93
CA LYS A 80 -8.01 -14.65 -0.19
C LYS A 80 -7.70 -13.32 0.50
N MET A 81 -6.49 -12.79 0.33
CA MET A 81 -6.03 -11.63 1.08
C MET A 81 -5.16 -10.71 0.21
N VAL A 82 -5.11 -9.45 0.61
CA VAL A 82 -4.12 -8.47 0.18
C VAL A 82 -3.96 -7.52 1.36
N CYS A 83 -2.73 -7.22 1.74
CA CYS A 83 -2.43 -6.20 2.73
C CYS A 83 -2.25 -4.87 2.01
N VAL A 84 -2.98 -3.84 2.47
CA VAL A 84 -2.84 -2.45 2.01
C VAL A 84 -2.82 -1.58 3.25
N ASP A 85 -1.62 -1.24 3.68
CA ASP A 85 -1.37 -0.61 4.97
C ASP A 85 -0.97 0.84 4.77
N ALA A 86 -1.69 1.75 5.42
CA ALA A 86 -1.25 3.14 5.53
C ALA A 86 -0.04 3.23 6.45
N SER A 87 1.03 3.86 5.98
CA SER A 87 2.33 3.80 6.64
C SER A 87 3.08 5.15 6.58
N ALA A 88 4.17 5.23 7.34
CA ALA A 88 5.13 6.32 7.32
C ALA A 88 6.52 5.68 7.34
N VAL A 89 7.08 5.40 6.16
CA VAL A 89 8.28 4.57 5.99
C VAL A 89 9.43 5.37 5.39
N GLU A 90 9.16 6.19 4.38
CA GLU A 90 10.21 6.96 3.70
C GLU A 90 10.77 8.05 4.61
N GLU A 91 9.88 8.83 5.22
CA GLU A 91 10.23 9.90 6.13
C GLU A 91 10.02 9.48 7.57
N GLU A 92 11.10 9.49 8.35
CA GLU A 92 11.06 9.21 9.78
C GLU A 92 10.25 10.30 10.52
N ILE A 93 9.23 9.87 11.26
CA ILE A 93 8.51 10.75 12.18
C ILE A 93 9.39 10.98 13.43
N ARG A 94 9.93 12.19 13.56
CA ARG A 94 10.73 12.60 14.72
C ARG A 94 9.91 13.51 15.63
N LEU A 95 9.85 13.18 16.92
CA LEU A 95 9.17 13.97 17.94
C LEU A 95 10.17 14.59 18.91
N GLN A 96 9.98 15.87 19.20
CA GLN A 96 10.66 16.57 20.29
C GLN A 96 9.96 16.33 21.63
N ASN A 97 10.57 16.83 22.72
CA ASN A 97 9.99 16.71 24.05
C ASN A 97 8.58 17.35 24.09
N ARG A 98 7.58 16.53 24.46
CA ARG A 98 6.16 16.88 24.52
C ARG A 98 5.44 17.05 23.18
N GLU A 99 6.05 16.66 22.07
CA GLU A 99 5.33 16.55 20.79
C GLU A 99 4.54 15.23 20.74
N GLU A 100 3.44 15.27 20.01
CA GLU A 100 2.58 14.12 19.75
C GLU A 100 2.40 13.98 18.24
N TRP A 101 2.23 12.74 17.78
CA TRP A 101 1.85 12.45 16.41
C TRP A 101 0.70 11.45 16.39
N THR A 102 -0.18 11.63 15.41
CA THR A 102 -1.35 10.78 15.21
C THR A 102 -1.41 10.32 13.76
N GLY A 103 -1.49 9.00 13.57
CA GLY A 103 -1.89 8.38 12.32
C GLY A 103 -3.30 7.79 12.47
N GLU A 104 -4.14 7.95 11.46
CA GLU A 104 -5.49 7.38 11.43
C GLU A 104 -5.74 6.68 10.10
N VAL A 105 -6.41 5.53 10.15
CA VAL A 105 -6.88 4.77 8.98
C VAL A 105 -8.38 4.54 9.09
N LYS A 106 -9.11 4.75 7.99
CA LYS A 106 -10.53 4.43 7.85
C LYS A 106 -10.73 3.55 6.63
N LEU A 107 -11.59 2.52 6.77
CA LEU A 107 -11.96 1.56 5.73
C LEU A 107 -13.43 1.72 5.31
#